data_AF-A0A2S7XID7-F1
#
_entry.id   AF-A0A2S7XID7-F1
#
_cell.length_a   1.000
_cell.length_b   1.000
_cell.length_c   1.000
_cell.angle_alpha   90.00
_cell.angle_beta   90.00
_cell.angle_gamma   90.00
#
_symmetry.space_group_name_H-M   'P 1'
#
loop_
_entity.id
_entity.type
_entity.pdbx_description
1 polymer ?
#
loop_
_entity_poly.entity_id
_entity_poly.type
_entity_poly.pdbx_seq_one_letter_code
_entity_poly.pdbx_strand_id
1 'polypeptide(L)'
;MKIEKRLLINSIEMKTSDENWVLELSAGGRGILTVEDKEQAIAVGQNIHYQLGSNGTLKPWFTGYITKATPNNIGFTRIVVRELCFLLSSSRPLSLQHATVKSILDKLSKDTGLSFTYNDNADYFNTPVANFTSNGSGYQVLENIGRAFRIPDFVWYQQADGMIFIGSHADSNYHNKPILIPQELIQKQKGGNSVTLPLFPSIRPAVEVNGQRITKQEIKDDELTLFWSTGKQDSSDKQKIKQLFPELAAGFHLPKLGQVMAVTDSANSGDINTAFRPRYAADVQLLNENGEPEITVPVYKSVMLPIGFGGSEQGQFHAPNEGSIVELAFANGRADQPFIRTVLGLGWTLPNIEVGELLLQQREEVQERTDTVGNQWKTTDQEQHDHAFLKTQTADVNTINSGQQTQIVKQHSTESITGQKVIESLGAIDVLAGDNLVLGALGNMQMASAGELVQVVGKLRDVVIGLNDKLTVMGNRVLTIEKNDTIVINGQQTITISKDQLIQAKNINMKGDIITLNGGAGVITCESICPFTGKPHVDGSTTVFAGK
;
A
#
# COMPACT_ATOMS: atom_id res chain seq x y z
N MET A 1 13.97 -46.09 -53.43
CA MET A 1 14.20 -44.65 -53.76
C MET A 1 15.62 -44.33 -53.34
N LYS A 2 16.50 -43.86 -54.23
CA LYS A 2 17.87 -43.48 -53.85
C LYS A 2 17.82 -42.07 -53.28
N ILE A 3 18.26 -41.89 -52.05
CA ILE A 3 18.25 -40.59 -51.36
C ILE A 3 19.57 -39.91 -51.64
N GLU A 4 19.50 -38.66 -52.08
CA GLU A 4 20.67 -37.82 -52.30
C GLU A 4 20.94 -37.00 -51.03
N LYS A 5 22.20 -36.99 -50.60
CA LYS A 5 22.66 -36.37 -49.37
C LYS A 5 23.82 -35.44 -49.71
N ARG A 6 23.78 -34.22 -49.21
CA ARG A 6 24.85 -33.24 -49.39
C ARG A 6 25.12 -32.50 -48.09
N LEU A 7 26.37 -32.53 -47.65
CA LEU A 7 26.85 -31.78 -46.50
C LEU A 7 27.68 -30.60 -46.98
N LEU A 8 27.34 -29.39 -46.54
CA LEU A 8 28.09 -28.17 -46.80
C LEU A 8 28.65 -27.63 -45.48
N ILE A 9 29.97 -27.46 -45.39
CA ILE A 9 30.63 -26.76 -44.29
C ILE A 9 31.17 -25.44 -44.86
N ASN A 10 30.70 -24.29 -44.34
CA ASN A 10 31.01 -22.97 -44.88
C ASN A 10 30.86 -22.85 -46.42
N SER A 11 29.85 -23.54 -46.99
CA SER A 11 29.55 -23.62 -48.43
C SER A 11 30.46 -24.52 -49.27
N ILE A 12 31.36 -25.29 -48.66
CA ILE A 12 32.17 -26.30 -49.35
C ILE A 12 31.54 -27.68 -49.13
N GLU A 13 31.39 -28.45 -50.21
CA GLU A 13 30.79 -29.79 -50.16
C GLU A 13 31.77 -30.81 -49.55
N MET A 14 31.33 -31.48 -48.49
CA MET A 14 32.17 -32.40 -47.74
C MET A 14 31.61 -33.82 -47.84
N LYS A 15 32.50 -34.81 -47.93
CA LYS A 15 32.13 -36.23 -47.90
C LYS A 15 32.01 -36.72 -46.47
N THR A 16 30.91 -37.42 -46.18
CA THR A 16 30.62 -38.06 -44.90
C THR A 16 30.81 -39.57 -45.00
N SER A 17 31.51 -40.19 -44.04
CA SER A 17 31.68 -41.65 -43.97
C SER A 17 30.73 -42.33 -42.99
N ASP A 18 30.32 -41.62 -41.93
CA ASP A 18 29.37 -42.07 -40.92
C ASP A 18 28.52 -40.87 -40.50
N GLU A 19 27.20 -41.08 -40.38
CA GLU A 19 26.28 -40.02 -39.99
C GLU A 19 25.17 -40.50 -39.06
N ASN A 20 24.97 -39.74 -37.98
CA ASN A 20 23.86 -39.92 -37.07
C ASN A 20 23.28 -38.55 -36.74
N TRP A 21 22.00 -38.35 -37.06
CA TRP A 21 21.28 -37.11 -36.83
C TRP A 21 20.11 -37.32 -35.89
N VAL A 22 19.86 -36.35 -35.02
CA VAL A 22 18.73 -36.35 -34.09
C VAL A 22 18.08 -34.97 -34.10
N LEU A 23 16.79 -34.92 -34.45
CA LEU A 23 15.96 -33.73 -34.26
C LEU A 23 14.90 -34.01 -33.20
N GLU A 24 14.65 -33.03 -32.33
CA GLU A 24 13.69 -33.13 -31.22
C GLU A 24 12.76 -31.92 -31.24
N LEU A 25 11.50 -32.12 -30.88
CA LEU A 25 10.53 -31.05 -30.73
C LEU A 25 10.85 -30.25 -29.46
N SER A 26 10.84 -28.92 -29.54
CA SER A 26 11.14 -28.03 -28.41
C SER A 26 12.52 -28.26 -27.77
N ALA A 27 13.48 -28.71 -28.58
CA ALA A 27 14.88 -28.85 -28.20
C ALA A 27 15.79 -28.71 -29.43
N GLY A 28 17.04 -28.28 -29.23
CA GLY A 28 17.98 -28.14 -30.34
C GLY A 28 18.47 -29.48 -30.89
N GLY A 29 18.31 -29.66 -32.19
CA GLY A 29 18.80 -30.81 -32.96
C GLY A 29 20.32 -30.96 -32.88
N ARG A 30 20.78 -32.19 -33.10
CA ARG A 30 22.21 -32.56 -33.05
C ARG A 30 22.57 -33.59 -34.10
N GLY A 31 23.81 -33.53 -34.57
CA GLY A 31 24.40 -34.55 -35.44
C GLY A 31 25.77 -34.96 -34.94
N ILE A 32 26.12 -36.22 -35.15
CA ILE A 32 27.47 -36.75 -34.98
C ILE A 32 27.88 -37.31 -36.34
N LEU A 33 28.94 -36.75 -36.92
CA LEU A 33 29.37 -37.06 -38.28
C LEU A 33 30.87 -37.36 -38.28
N THR A 34 31.29 -38.19 -39.22
CA THR A 34 32.71 -38.30 -39.61
C THR A 34 32.88 -37.75 -41.01
N VAL A 35 33.63 -36.66 -41.14
CA VAL A 35 33.85 -35.91 -42.40
C VAL A 35 35.29 -36.04 -42.85
N GLU A 36 35.52 -36.11 -44.16
CA GLU A 36 36.86 -36.08 -44.75
C GLU A 36 37.44 -34.66 -44.65
N ASP A 37 38.66 -34.47 -44.14
CA ASP A 37 39.25 -33.14 -43.86
C ASP A 37 40.28 -32.66 -44.90
N LYS A 38 40.26 -33.27 -46.08
CA LYS A 38 41.21 -32.97 -47.18
C LYS A 38 40.93 -31.63 -47.87
N GLU A 39 39.66 -31.26 -48.00
CA GLU A 39 39.26 -30.05 -48.75
C GLU A 39 39.34 -28.79 -47.89
N GLN A 40 39.09 -28.90 -46.58
CA GLN A 40 39.16 -27.80 -45.63
C GLN A 40 39.45 -28.29 -44.21
N ALA A 41 40.19 -27.50 -43.44
CA ALA A 41 40.33 -27.69 -42.01
C ALA A 41 39.00 -27.49 -41.27
N ILE A 42 38.61 -28.50 -40.50
CA ILE A 42 37.36 -28.52 -39.74
C ILE A 42 37.60 -27.94 -38.34
N ALA A 43 36.85 -26.92 -37.97
CA ALA A 43 36.99 -26.22 -36.70
C ALA A 43 35.64 -25.94 -36.03
N VAL A 44 35.66 -25.76 -34.71
CA VAL A 44 34.47 -25.36 -33.93
C VAL A 44 34.01 -23.97 -34.37
N GLY A 45 32.69 -23.78 -34.49
CA GLY A 45 32.06 -22.53 -34.88
C GLY A 45 31.77 -22.39 -36.38
N GLN A 46 32.25 -23.31 -37.23
CA GLN A 46 31.91 -23.29 -38.67
C GLN A 46 30.43 -23.65 -38.89
N ASN A 47 29.80 -22.98 -39.87
CA ASN A 47 28.39 -23.20 -40.21
C ASN A 47 28.24 -24.48 -41.03
N ILE A 48 27.15 -25.19 -40.79
CA ILE A 48 26.82 -26.43 -41.48
C ILE A 48 25.41 -26.37 -42.07
N HIS A 49 25.31 -26.79 -43.32
CA HIS A 49 24.04 -27.01 -44.01
C HIS A 49 24.02 -28.42 -44.55
N TYR A 50 23.05 -29.20 -44.11
CA TYR A 50 22.81 -30.54 -44.63
C TYR A 50 21.55 -30.54 -45.45
N GLN A 51 21.63 -31.10 -46.66
CA GLN A 51 20.54 -31.16 -47.61
C GLN A 51 20.18 -32.62 -47.89
N LEU A 52 18.88 -32.88 -47.91
CA LEU A 52 18.30 -34.18 -48.25
C LEU A 52 17.35 -34.02 -49.43
N GLY A 53 17.34 -35.00 -50.32
CA GLY A 53 16.50 -34.97 -51.51
C GLY A 53 16.22 -36.33 -52.11
N SER A 54 15.22 -36.36 -52.98
CA SER A 54 14.88 -37.52 -53.81
C SER A 54 14.57 -37.04 -55.22
N ASN A 55 14.89 -37.85 -56.23
CA ASN A 55 14.62 -37.54 -57.65
C ASN A 55 15.28 -36.22 -58.12
N GLY A 56 16.54 -35.97 -57.73
CA GLY A 56 17.34 -34.84 -58.21
C GLY A 56 17.04 -33.47 -57.58
N THR A 57 16.14 -33.38 -56.59
CA THR A 57 15.84 -32.13 -55.88
C THR A 57 16.31 -32.21 -54.42
N LEU A 58 17.39 -31.51 -54.09
CA LEU A 58 17.91 -31.37 -52.73
C LEU A 58 17.24 -30.19 -52.00
N LYS A 59 16.77 -30.42 -50.78
CA LYS A 59 16.21 -29.37 -49.91
C LYS A 59 17.01 -29.27 -48.60
N PRO A 60 17.13 -28.07 -48.00
CA PRO A 60 17.72 -27.92 -46.68
C PRO A 60 17.00 -28.80 -45.66
N TRP A 61 17.79 -29.58 -44.90
CA TRP A 61 17.29 -30.46 -43.86
C TRP A 61 17.77 -30.04 -42.45
N PHE A 62 19.04 -29.68 -42.32
CA PHE A 62 19.63 -29.22 -41.06
C PHE A 62 20.48 -27.97 -41.31
N THR A 63 20.33 -26.98 -40.44
CA THR A 63 21.14 -25.75 -40.45
C THR A 63 21.65 -25.51 -39.04
N GLY A 64 22.96 -25.35 -38.89
CA GLY A 64 23.58 -25.23 -37.58
C GLY A 64 25.05 -24.92 -37.64
N TYR A 65 25.78 -25.31 -36.61
CA TYR A 65 27.22 -25.09 -36.51
C TYR A 65 27.94 -26.22 -35.77
N ILE A 66 29.26 -26.30 -35.96
CA ILE A 66 30.11 -27.28 -35.31
C ILE A 66 30.37 -26.85 -33.86
N THR A 67 30.01 -27.70 -32.89
CA THR A 67 30.26 -27.45 -31.45
C THR A 67 31.47 -28.20 -30.91
N LYS A 68 31.86 -29.29 -31.57
CA LYS A 68 33.05 -30.07 -31.23
C LYS A 68 33.64 -30.67 -32.50
N ALA A 69 34.95 -30.60 -32.65
CA ALA A 69 35.70 -31.27 -33.71
C ALA A 69 36.85 -32.05 -33.08
N THR A 70 36.97 -33.33 -33.41
CA THR A 70 38.00 -34.24 -32.90
C THR A 70 38.60 -35.01 -34.06
N PRO A 71 39.92 -34.92 -34.31
CA PRO A 71 40.58 -35.70 -35.36
C PRO A 71 40.33 -37.21 -35.19
N ASN A 72 40.09 -37.93 -36.28
CA ASN A 72 39.76 -39.35 -36.27
C ASN A 72 40.42 -40.06 -37.45
N ASN A 73 41.54 -40.77 -37.23
CA ASN A 73 42.42 -41.31 -38.29
C ASN A 73 42.97 -40.23 -39.24
N ILE A 74 43.90 -40.61 -40.12
CA ILE A 74 44.51 -39.68 -41.09
C ILE A 74 43.47 -39.36 -42.18
N GLY A 75 43.10 -38.08 -42.32
CA GLY A 75 42.22 -37.61 -43.38
C GLY A 75 40.73 -37.49 -43.00
N PHE A 76 40.36 -37.78 -41.75
CA PHE A 76 38.98 -37.67 -41.27
C PHE A 76 38.90 -36.97 -39.91
N THR A 77 37.83 -36.23 -39.70
CA THR A 77 37.52 -35.55 -38.44
C THR A 77 36.11 -35.91 -38.00
N ARG A 78 35.96 -36.32 -36.73
CA ARG A 78 34.66 -36.56 -36.11
C ARG A 78 34.14 -35.25 -35.53
N ILE A 79 32.94 -34.84 -35.93
CA ILE A 79 32.31 -33.60 -35.51
C ILE A 79 30.99 -33.82 -34.77
N VAL A 80 30.70 -32.93 -33.82
CA VAL A 80 29.38 -32.79 -33.19
C VAL A 80 28.80 -31.46 -33.63
N VAL A 81 27.66 -31.52 -34.30
CA VAL A 81 26.97 -30.35 -34.82
C VAL A 81 25.67 -30.13 -34.06
N ARG A 82 25.30 -28.86 -33.89
CA ARG A 82 24.07 -28.44 -33.21
C ARG A 82 23.34 -27.42 -34.07
N GLU A 83 22.02 -27.42 -33.97
CA GLU A 83 21.19 -26.37 -34.56
C GLU A 83 21.51 -24.99 -33.94
N LEU A 84 21.21 -23.90 -34.67
CA LEU A 84 21.46 -22.53 -34.21
C LEU A 84 20.76 -22.23 -32.88
N CYS A 85 19.55 -22.77 -32.69
CA CYS A 85 18.79 -22.65 -31.44
C CYS A 85 19.53 -23.19 -30.21
N PHE A 86 20.63 -23.95 -30.37
CA PHE A 86 21.51 -24.34 -29.27
C PHE A 86 22.12 -23.16 -28.51
N LEU A 87 22.19 -21.97 -29.10
CA LEU A 87 22.58 -20.72 -28.41
C LEU A 87 21.62 -20.33 -27.28
N LEU A 88 20.39 -20.89 -27.25
CA LEU A 88 19.41 -20.73 -26.17
C LEU A 88 19.64 -21.71 -25.01
N SER A 89 20.60 -22.63 -25.11
CA SER A 89 20.93 -23.52 -24.00
C SER A 89 21.67 -22.83 -22.85
N SER A 90 22.28 -21.65 -23.11
CA SER A 90 22.93 -20.83 -22.09
C SER A 90 21.93 -20.01 -21.28
N SER A 91 22.37 -19.52 -20.11
CA SER A 91 21.56 -18.69 -19.21
C SER A 91 21.14 -17.38 -19.88
N ARG A 92 19.85 -17.06 -19.81
CA ARG A 92 19.21 -15.87 -20.40
C ARG A 92 18.16 -15.30 -19.42
N PRO A 93 18.59 -14.73 -18.28
CA PRO A 93 17.66 -14.12 -17.35
C PRO A 93 17.00 -12.89 -17.99
N LEU A 94 15.70 -12.72 -17.74
CA LEU A 94 14.89 -11.65 -18.31
C LEU A 94 13.83 -11.22 -17.29
N SER A 95 13.60 -9.91 -17.17
CA SER A 95 12.48 -9.34 -16.40
C SER A 95 11.96 -8.11 -17.11
N LEU A 96 10.69 -8.12 -17.50
CA LEU A 96 10.04 -7.06 -18.27
C LEU A 96 8.63 -6.81 -17.74
N GLN A 97 8.31 -5.54 -17.45
CA GLN A 97 6.92 -5.13 -17.20
C GLN A 97 6.16 -4.95 -18.51
N HIS A 98 4.85 -5.21 -18.49
CA HIS A 98 3.97 -5.07 -19.66
C HIS A 98 4.49 -5.82 -20.89
N ALA A 99 5.13 -6.97 -20.68
CA ALA A 99 5.83 -7.71 -21.72
C ALA A 99 4.85 -8.32 -22.73
N THR A 100 5.19 -8.27 -24.01
CA THR A 100 4.52 -9.03 -25.07
C THR A 100 5.42 -10.17 -25.51
N VAL A 101 4.88 -11.19 -26.18
CA VAL A 101 5.72 -12.27 -26.73
C VAL A 101 6.77 -11.66 -27.67
N LYS A 102 6.36 -10.68 -28.47
CA LYS A 102 7.25 -9.93 -29.37
C LYS A 102 8.40 -9.26 -28.64
N SER A 103 8.15 -8.51 -27.56
CA SER A 103 9.23 -7.82 -26.83
C SER A 103 10.23 -8.78 -26.20
N ILE A 104 9.77 -9.96 -25.77
CA ILE A 104 10.63 -11.04 -25.26
C ILE A 104 11.48 -11.64 -26.38
N LEU A 105 10.88 -11.93 -27.54
CA LEU A 105 11.59 -12.48 -28.70
C LEU A 105 12.58 -11.49 -29.32
N ASP A 106 12.23 -10.22 -29.39
CA ASP A 106 13.12 -9.15 -29.85
C ASP A 106 14.35 -9.06 -28.93
N LYS A 107 14.14 -9.20 -27.62
CA LYS A 107 15.24 -9.23 -26.64
C LYS A 107 16.12 -10.47 -26.80
N LEU A 108 15.53 -11.66 -26.95
CA LEU A 108 16.28 -12.89 -27.22
C LEU A 108 17.04 -12.82 -28.56
N SER A 109 16.42 -12.27 -29.60
CA SER A 109 17.02 -12.07 -30.92
C SER A 109 18.22 -11.13 -30.84
N LYS A 110 18.08 -10.00 -30.14
CA LYS A 110 19.18 -9.05 -29.91
C LYS A 110 20.35 -9.68 -29.15
N ASP A 111 20.07 -10.54 -28.19
CA ASP A 111 21.10 -11.15 -27.32
C ASP A 111 21.75 -12.42 -27.95
N THR A 112 21.14 -13.04 -28.96
CA THR A 112 21.61 -14.31 -29.56
C THR A 112 21.92 -14.23 -31.05
N GLY A 113 21.37 -13.25 -31.77
CA GLY A 113 21.37 -13.19 -33.23
C GLY A 113 20.37 -14.13 -33.91
N LEU A 114 19.53 -14.86 -33.15
CA LEU A 114 18.54 -15.79 -33.71
C LEU A 114 17.32 -15.06 -34.26
N SER A 115 16.75 -15.59 -35.35
CA SER A 115 15.52 -15.09 -35.94
C SER A 115 14.34 -16.00 -35.60
N PHE A 116 13.23 -15.40 -35.19
CA PHE A 116 12.01 -16.12 -34.82
C PHE A 116 10.92 -15.89 -35.88
N THR A 117 10.11 -16.91 -36.13
CA THR A 117 8.93 -16.86 -36.99
C THR A 117 7.70 -17.27 -36.19
N TYR A 118 6.60 -16.56 -36.39
CA TYR A 118 5.38 -16.70 -35.60
C TYR A 118 4.19 -16.13 -36.37
N ASN A 119 2.98 -16.47 -35.93
CA ASN A 119 1.75 -15.89 -36.47
C ASN A 119 1.44 -14.56 -35.78
N ASP A 120 1.79 -13.45 -36.43
CA ASP A 120 1.57 -12.08 -35.91
C ASP A 120 0.10 -11.74 -35.65
N ASN A 121 -0.84 -12.45 -36.30
CA ASN A 121 -2.27 -12.21 -36.17
C ASN A 121 -2.90 -12.93 -34.96
N ALA A 122 -2.13 -13.75 -34.23
CA ALA A 122 -2.66 -14.44 -33.07
C ALA A 122 -2.72 -13.50 -31.84
N ASP A 123 -3.90 -13.41 -31.20
CA ASP A 123 -4.17 -12.45 -30.13
C ASP A 123 -3.14 -12.48 -28.97
N TYR A 124 -2.61 -13.66 -28.66
CA TYR A 124 -1.67 -13.87 -27.56
C TYR A 124 -0.26 -13.29 -27.81
N PHE A 125 0.11 -12.97 -29.07
CA PHE A 125 1.44 -12.43 -29.37
C PHE A 125 1.61 -10.95 -28.99
N ASN A 126 0.54 -10.17 -29.15
CA ASN A 126 0.54 -8.73 -28.93
C ASN A 126 -0.13 -8.32 -27.61
N THR A 127 -0.79 -9.24 -26.92
CA THR A 127 -1.41 -8.97 -25.62
C THR A 127 -0.33 -8.87 -24.53
N PRO A 128 -0.17 -7.72 -23.86
CA PRO A 128 0.82 -7.57 -22.81
C PRO A 128 0.41 -8.32 -21.53
N VAL A 129 1.36 -8.96 -20.87
CA VAL A 129 1.22 -9.49 -19.50
C VAL A 129 1.79 -8.50 -18.50
N ALA A 130 1.27 -8.50 -17.27
CA ALA A 130 1.68 -7.54 -16.22
C ALA A 130 3.20 -7.53 -16.00
N ASN A 131 3.79 -8.72 -15.86
CA ASN A 131 5.22 -8.92 -15.72
C ASN A 131 5.59 -10.22 -16.41
N PHE A 132 6.80 -10.28 -16.97
CA PHE A 132 7.41 -11.53 -17.44
C PHE A 132 8.82 -11.59 -16.88
N THR A 133 9.03 -12.50 -15.95
CA THR A 133 10.33 -12.75 -15.33
C THR A 133 10.73 -14.20 -15.56
N SER A 134 12.00 -14.45 -15.87
CA SER A 134 12.56 -15.78 -16.04
C SER A 134 14.03 -15.76 -15.61
N ASN A 135 14.45 -16.73 -14.80
CA ASN A 135 15.84 -16.88 -14.35
C ASN A 135 16.37 -18.25 -14.79
N GLY A 136 16.44 -18.46 -16.11
CA GLY A 136 16.72 -19.76 -16.70
C GLY A 136 17.48 -19.67 -18.02
N SER A 137 17.64 -20.80 -18.71
CA SER A 137 18.17 -20.82 -20.08
C SER A 137 17.16 -20.22 -21.06
N GLY A 138 17.63 -19.84 -22.25
CA GLY A 138 16.74 -19.42 -23.34
C GLY A 138 15.63 -20.43 -23.64
N TYR A 139 15.90 -21.74 -23.53
CA TYR A 139 14.84 -22.77 -23.66
C TYR A 139 13.75 -22.63 -22.59
N GLN A 140 14.12 -22.34 -21.35
CA GLN A 140 13.16 -22.11 -20.27
C GLN A 140 12.39 -20.80 -20.47
N VAL A 141 13.03 -19.77 -21.03
CA VAL A 141 12.33 -18.54 -21.45
C VAL A 141 11.25 -18.86 -22.49
N LEU A 142 11.57 -19.65 -23.52
CA LEU A 142 10.58 -20.06 -24.54
C LEU A 142 9.45 -20.89 -23.93
N GLU A 143 9.73 -21.83 -23.04
CA GLU A 143 8.68 -22.61 -22.37
C GLU A 143 7.79 -21.74 -21.47
N ASN A 144 8.39 -20.79 -20.73
CA ASN A 144 7.67 -19.84 -19.90
C ASN A 144 6.77 -18.91 -20.71
N ILE A 145 7.11 -18.59 -21.97
CA ILE A 145 6.22 -17.85 -22.87
C ILE A 145 4.90 -18.60 -23.06
N GLY A 146 4.95 -19.91 -23.38
CA GLY A 146 3.75 -20.72 -23.57
C GLY A 146 2.81 -20.66 -22.36
N ARG A 147 3.38 -20.75 -21.14
CA ARG A 147 2.63 -20.69 -19.88
C ARG A 147 2.14 -19.28 -19.54
N ALA A 148 2.99 -18.25 -19.71
CA ALA A 148 2.70 -16.86 -19.35
C ALA A 148 1.57 -16.28 -20.20
N PHE A 149 1.63 -16.52 -21.51
CA PHE A 149 0.67 -16.01 -22.49
C PHE A 149 -0.50 -16.98 -22.76
N ARG A 150 -0.54 -18.12 -22.07
CA ARG A 150 -1.59 -19.16 -22.18
C ARG A 150 -1.78 -19.62 -23.63
N ILE A 151 -0.68 -19.90 -24.32
CA ILE A 151 -0.70 -20.33 -25.72
C ILE A 151 -1.17 -21.79 -25.78
N PRO A 152 -2.26 -22.11 -26.50
CA PRO A 152 -2.76 -23.48 -26.60
C PRO A 152 -1.79 -24.35 -27.40
N ASP A 153 -1.51 -25.57 -26.92
CA ASP A 153 -0.63 -26.54 -27.59
C ASP A 153 0.69 -25.92 -28.09
N PHE A 154 1.40 -25.28 -27.15
CA PHE A 154 2.61 -24.52 -27.44
C PHE A 154 3.75 -25.41 -27.94
N VAL A 155 4.33 -25.04 -29.08
CA VAL A 155 5.50 -25.69 -29.68
C VAL A 155 6.51 -24.67 -30.16
N TRP A 156 7.78 -25.07 -30.14
CA TRP A 156 8.83 -24.34 -30.84
C TRP A 156 9.82 -25.32 -31.48
N TYR A 157 10.39 -24.96 -32.62
CA TYR A 157 11.39 -25.76 -33.31
C TYR A 157 12.12 -24.93 -34.35
N GLN A 158 13.35 -25.33 -34.68
CA GLN A 158 14.08 -24.69 -35.76
C GLN A 158 13.62 -25.24 -37.12
N GLN A 159 13.41 -24.32 -38.06
CA GLN A 159 13.13 -24.61 -39.45
C GLN A 159 14.42 -24.86 -40.22
N ALA A 160 14.27 -25.41 -41.42
CA ALA A 160 15.41 -25.79 -42.26
C ALA A 160 16.30 -24.62 -42.68
N ASP A 161 15.71 -23.43 -42.76
CA ASP A 161 16.37 -22.15 -43.09
C ASP A 161 17.08 -21.51 -41.89
N GLY A 162 16.95 -22.09 -40.69
CA GLY A 162 17.54 -21.59 -39.46
C GLY A 162 16.63 -20.69 -38.61
N MET A 163 15.45 -20.31 -39.11
CA MET A 163 14.47 -19.56 -38.31
C MET A 163 13.83 -20.46 -37.25
N ILE A 164 13.48 -19.90 -36.10
CA ILE A 164 12.85 -20.64 -35.00
C ILE A 164 11.35 -20.33 -35.00
N PHE A 165 10.52 -21.33 -35.31
CA PHE A 165 9.08 -21.20 -35.12
C PHE A 165 8.74 -21.25 -33.63
N ILE A 166 7.83 -20.40 -33.19
CA ILE A 166 7.28 -20.40 -31.83
C ILE A 166 5.80 -20.02 -31.88
N GLY A 167 4.95 -20.76 -31.16
CA GLY A 167 3.52 -20.46 -31.07
C GLY A 167 2.68 -21.71 -30.80
N SER A 168 1.39 -21.62 -31.09
CA SER A 168 0.51 -22.79 -31.07
C SER A 168 0.85 -23.75 -32.20
N HIS A 169 0.71 -25.07 -31.98
CA HIS A 169 0.80 -26.06 -33.05
C HIS A 169 -0.19 -25.77 -34.19
N ALA A 170 -1.38 -25.24 -33.87
CA ALA A 170 -2.39 -24.86 -34.87
C ALA A 170 -1.90 -23.81 -35.87
N ASP A 171 -1.00 -22.93 -35.42
CA ASP A 171 -0.37 -21.88 -36.23
C ASP A 171 0.86 -22.37 -37.00
N SER A 172 1.27 -23.62 -36.77
CA SER A 172 2.47 -24.19 -37.39
C SER A 172 2.21 -24.62 -38.83
N ASN A 173 3.27 -24.59 -39.65
CA ASN A 173 3.21 -25.07 -41.04
C ASN A 173 2.85 -26.56 -41.19
N TYR A 174 2.87 -27.32 -40.09
CA TYR A 174 2.60 -28.76 -40.05
C TYR A 174 1.17 -29.09 -39.57
N HIS A 175 0.40 -28.10 -39.13
CA HIS A 175 -0.99 -28.30 -38.75
C HIS A 175 -1.84 -28.77 -39.95
N ASN A 176 -2.76 -29.71 -39.71
CA ASN A 176 -3.65 -30.32 -40.72
C ASN A 176 -2.95 -30.89 -41.97
N LYS A 177 -1.67 -31.29 -41.86
CA LYS A 177 -0.92 -31.96 -42.93
C LYS A 177 -0.39 -33.32 -42.46
N PRO A 178 -1.26 -34.27 -42.09
CA PRO A 178 -0.82 -35.58 -41.65
C PRO A 178 -0.16 -36.34 -42.81
N ILE A 179 0.91 -37.06 -42.50
CA ILE A 179 1.58 -37.96 -43.45
C ILE A 179 1.12 -39.38 -43.17
N LEU A 180 0.51 -40.01 -44.17
CA LEU A 180 0.14 -41.42 -44.12
C LEU A 180 1.28 -42.24 -44.72
N ILE A 181 1.84 -43.13 -43.90
CA ILE A 181 2.91 -44.03 -44.31
C ILE A 181 2.32 -45.43 -44.42
N PRO A 182 2.34 -46.04 -45.63
CA PRO A 182 1.91 -47.42 -45.82
C PRO A 182 2.67 -48.37 -44.88
N GLN A 183 1.96 -49.34 -44.29
CA GLN A 183 2.56 -50.31 -43.37
C GLN A 183 3.71 -51.10 -44.01
N GLU A 184 3.69 -51.27 -45.33
CA GLU A 184 4.74 -51.97 -46.09
C GLU A 184 6.13 -51.30 -45.99
N LEU A 185 6.18 -50.01 -45.68
CA LEU A 185 7.43 -49.26 -45.51
C LEU A 185 7.96 -49.30 -44.06
N ILE A 186 7.19 -49.85 -43.12
CA ILE A 186 7.59 -49.95 -41.72
C ILE A 186 8.49 -51.17 -41.57
N GLN A 187 9.78 -50.93 -41.32
CA GLN A 187 10.78 -51.99 -41.19
C GLN A 187 10.81 -52.59 -39.79
N LYS A 188 10.70 -51.74 -38.75
CA LYS A 188 10.74 -52.15 -37.34
C LYS A 188 9.82 -51.26 -36.51
N GLN A 189 9.13 -51.84 -35.52
CA GLN A 189 8.39 -51.10 -34.51
C GLN A 189 8.89 -51.52 -33.14
N LYS A 190 9.31 -50.57 -32.30
CA LYS A 190 9.80 -50.84 -30.94
C LYS A 190 8.91 -50.15 -29.91
N GLY A 191 8.50 -50.89 -28.88
CA GLY A 191 7.89 -50.35 -27.67
C GLY A 191 6.54 -49.63 -27.82
N GLY A 192 5.89 -49.71 -28.99
CA GLY A 192 4.62 -49.01 -29.26
C GLY A 192 4.74 -47.49 -29.45
N ASN A 193 5.93 -46.92 -29.28
CA ASN A 193 6.20 -45.48 -29.29
C ASN A 193 7.28 -45.05 -30.29
N SER A 194 7.78 -45.99 -31.10
CA SER A 194 8.75 -45.71 -32.16
C SER A 194 8.55 -46.62 -33.38
N VAL A 195 8.86 -46.07 -34.55
CA VAL A 195 8.84 -46.79 -35.83
C VAL A 195 10.07 -46.46 -36.66
N THR A 196 10.68 -47.47 -37.27
CA THR A 196 11.79 -47.33 -38.22
C THR A 196 11.28 -47.58 -39.64
N LEU A 197 11.62 -46.67 -40.54
CA LEU A 197 11.26 -46.71 -41.96
C LEU A 197 12.44 -46.20 -42.82
N PRO A 198 12.42 -46.40 -44.16
CA PRO A 198 13.36 -45.76 -45.05
C PRO A 198 13.35 -44.24 -44.87
N LEU A 199 14.51 -43.60 -44.96
CA LEU A 199 14.64 -42.17 -44.76
C LEU A 199 13.65 -41.36 -45.63
N PHE A 200 12.82 -40.56 -44.97
CA PHE A 200 11.76 -39.77 -45.59
C PHE A 200 11.96 -38.28 -45.25
N PRO A 201 12.62 -37.49 -46.14
CA PRO A 201 13.10 -36.14 -45.80
C PRO A 201 12.01 -35.13 -45.39
N SER A 202 10.75 -35.38 -45.74
CA SER A 202 9.63 -34.47 -45.42
C SER A 202 9.11 -34.63 -43.99
N ILE A 203 9.49 -35.69 -43.27
CA ILE A 203 9.08 -35.89 -41.89
C ILE A 203 9.98 -35.05 -40.98
N ARG A 204 9.36 -34.33 -40.05
CA ARG A 204 10.02 -33.53 -39.01
C ARG A 204 9.30 -33.68 -37.68
N PRO A 205 9.97 -33.36 -36.55
CA PRO A 205 9.28 -33.18 -35.28
C PRO A 205 8.12 -32.18 -35.42
N ALA A 206 7.02 -32.39 -34.69
CA ALA A 206 5.70 -31.74 -34.80
C ALA A 206 4.77 -32.21 -35.94
N VAL A 207 5.24 -32.97 -36.93
CA VAL A 207 4.36 -33.57 -37.95
C VAL A 207 3.58 -34.74 -37.36
N GLU A 208 2.32 -34.89 -37.79
CA GLU A 208 1.51 -36.06 -37.47
C GLU A 208 1.70 -37.15 -38.52
N VAL A 209 2.12 -38.33 -38.07
CA VAL A 209 2.37 -39.50 -38.92
C VAL A 209 1.47 -40.63 -38.44
N ASN A 210 0.60 -41.14 -39.31
CA ASN A 210 -0.37 -42.19 -38.98
C ASN A 210 -1.16 -41.92 -37.68
N GLY A 211 -1.55 -40.66 -37.45
CA GLY A 211 -2.30 -40.23 -36.26
C GLY A 211 -1.48 -40.04 -34.97
N GLN A 212 -0.15 -40.16 -35.03
CA GLN A 212 0.76 -39.94 -33.90
C GLN A 212 1.64 -38.71 -34.16
N ARG A 213 1.77 -37.81 -33.17
CA ARG A 213 2.63 -36.62 -33.27
C ARG A 213 4.08 -36.98 -32.97
N ILE A 214 4.95 -36.73 -33.94
CA ILE A 214 6.37 -37.02 -33.79
C ILE A 214 7.04 -36.01 -32.87
N THR A 215 7.65 -36.50 -31.79
CA THR A 215 8.39 -35.67 -30.82
C THR A 215 9.90 -35.71 -31.06
N LYS A 216 10.40 -36.76 -31.70
CA LYS A 216 11.83 -36.94 -32.00
C LYS A 216 12.00 -37.79 -33.25
N GLN A 217 13.05 -37.51 -34.02
CA GLN A 217 13.49 -38.36 -35.11
C GLN A 217 15.00 -38.57 -35.08
N GLU A 218 15.42 -39.79 -35.39
CA GLU A 218 16.81 -40.18 -35.52
C GLU A 218 17.06 -40.72 -36.93
N ILE A 219 18.08 -40.20 -37.60
CA ILE A 219 18.57 -40.75 -38.87
C ILE A 219 19.90 -41.42 -38.59
N LYS A 220 20.02 -42.67 -38.99
CA LYS A 220 21.28 -43.38 -39.02
C LYS A 220 21.41 -44.04 -40.38
N ASP A 221 22.42 -43.64 -41.14
CA ASP A 221 22.59 -44.04 -42.54
C ASP A 221 21.31 -43.75 -43.35
N ASP A 222 20.67 -44.79 -43.92
CA ASP A 222 19.44 -44.66 -44.71
C ASP A 222 18.17 -45.07 -43.93
N GLU A 223 18.27 -45.34 -42.63
CA GLU A 223 17.15 -45.65 -41.74
C GLU A 223 16.71 -44.39 -40.95
N LEU A 224 15.41 -44.10 -40.95
CA LEU A 224 14.78 -43.06 -40.15
C LEU A 224 13.95 -43.72 -39.04
N THR A 225 14.25 -43.42 -37.80
CA THR A 225 13.47 -43.83 -36.63
C THR A 225 12.72 -42.64 -36.06
N LEU A 226 11.39 -42.73 -36.06
CA LEU A 226 10.50 -41.72 -35.47
C LEU A 226 10.08 -42.17 -34.08
N PHE A 227 10.00 -41.21 -33.16
CA PHE A 227 9.54 -41.41 -31.79
C PHE A 227 8.38 -40.46 -31.51
N TRP A 228 7.39 -40.95 -30.77
CA TRP A 228 6.30 -40.17 -30.22
C TRP A 228 6.13 -40.49 -28.74
N SER A 229 5.53 -39.56 -28.00
CA SER A 229 5.26 -39.77 -26.59
C SER A 229 4.05 -40.69 -26.41
N THR A 230 4.27 -41.88 -25.84
CA THR A 230 3.24 -42.67 -25.15
C THR A 230 3.38 -42.47 -23.64
N GLY A 231 3.48 -41.23 -23.18
CA GLY A 231 3.18 -40.87 -21.79
C GLY A 231 3.95 -41.53 -20.64
N LYS A 232 5.14 -42.17 -20.80
CA LYS A 232 6.08 -42.49 -19.69
C LYS A 232 7.40 -43.21 -20.10
N GLN A 233 8.56 -42.65 -19.71
CA GLN A 233 9.68 -43.28 -18.96
C GLN A 233 11.07 -42.57 -19.11
N ASP A 234 11.71 -42.39 -17.94
CA ASP A 234 13.10 -42.67 -17.48
C ASP A 234 14.38 -41.90 -17.85
N SER A 235 15.26 -41.90 -16.81
CA SER A 235 16.73 -41.77 -16.59
C SER A 235 17.45 -40.49 -17.00
N SER A 236 16.79 -39.67 -17.80
CA SER A 236 17.06 -38.24 -17.98
C SER A 236 16.31 -37.41 -16.92
N ASP A 237 15.87 -38.07 -15.85
CA ASP A 237 14.80 -37.60 -14.97
C ASP A 237 15.15 -36.29 -14.29
N LYS A 238 16.40 -36.01 -13.92
CA LYS A 238 16.72 -34.69 -13.31
C LYS A 238 16.61 -33.54 -14.32
N GLN A 239 16.96 -33.77 -15.59
CA GLN A 239 16.83 -32.78 -16.67
C GLN A 239 15.39 -32.70 -17.18
N LYS A 240 14.71 -33.85 -17.34
CA LYS A 240 13.28 -33.93 -17.63
C LYS A 240 12.45 -33.31 -16.51
N ILE A 241 12.77 -33.53 -15.24
CA ILE A 241 12.12 -32.91 -14.08
C ILE A 241 12.35 -31.41 -14.13
N LYS A 242 13.58 -30.94 -14.37
CA LYS A 242 13.85 -29.50 -14.50
C LYS A 242 13.20 -28.85 -15.74
N GLN A 243 12.89 -29.62 -16.79
CA GLN A 243 12.09 -29.19 -17.94
C GLN A 243 10.60 -29.17 -17.60
N LEU A 244 10.06 -30.28 -17.09
CA LEU A 244 8.63 -30.42 -16.76
C LEU A 244 8.23 -29.45 -15.62
N PHE A 245 9.13 -29.26 -14.66
CA PHE A 245 8.99 -28.47 -13.45
C PHE A 245 10.06 -27.36 -13.42
N PRO A 246 9.93 -26.32 -14.24
CA PRO A 246 10.89 -25.20 -14.29
C PRO A 246 11.01 -24.48 -12.94
N GLU A 247 10.00 -24.53 -12.07
CA GLU A 247 10.03 -24.02 -10.70
C GLU A 247 11.03 -24.79 -9.80
N LEU A 248 11.27 -26.07 -10.09
CA LEU A 248 12.32 -26.84 -9.43
C LEU A 248 13.71 -26.46 -9.95
N ALA A 249 13.80 -26.12 -11.25
CA ALA A 249 15.05 -25.68 -11.85
C ALA A 249 15.49 -24.30 -11.32
N ALA A 250 14.55 -23.37 -11.17
CA ALA A 250 14.79 -22.02 -10.68
C ALA A 250 14.74 -21.91 -9.13
N GLY A 251 14.34 -22.97 -8.44
CA GLY A 251 14.31 -23.00 -6.98
C GLY A 251 13.15 -22.21 -6.36
N PHE A 252 12.08 -21.91 -7.11
CA PHE A 252 10.94 -21.12 -6.62
C PHE A 252 10.04 -21.87 -5.62
N HIS A 253 10.22 -23.18 -5.50
CA HIS A 253 9.63 -24.00 -4.46
C HIS A 253 10.26 -23.76 -3.07
N LEU A 254 11.44 -23.13 -3.03
CA LEU A 254 12.11 -22.74 -1.80
C LEU A 254 11.81 -21.26 -1.50
N PRO A 255 11.80 -20.85 -0.22
CA PRO A 255 11.76 -19.45 0.14
C PRO A 255 12.92 -18.69 -0.52
N LYS A 256 12.61 -17.60 -1.21
CA LYS A 256 13.62 -16.70 -1.80
C LYS A 256 13.63 -15.42 -1.00
N LEU A 257 14.79 -15.02 -0.52
CA LEU A 257 14.95 -13.71 0.12
C LEU A 257 15.26 -12.65 -0.93
N GLY A 258 14.79 -11.45 -0.67
CA GLY A 258 15.11 -10.27 -1.45
C GLY A 258 15.24 -9.05 -0.57
N GLN A 259 15.88 -8.02 -1.12
CA GLN A 259 16.00 -6.71 -0.49
C GLN A 259 15.11 -5.72 -1.22
N VAL A 260 14.33 -4.95 -0.46
CA VAL A 260 13.50 -3.86 -0.99
C VAL A 260 14.41 -2.75 -1.51
N MET A 261 14.29 -2.43 -2.79
CA MET A 261 15.05 -1.37 -3.44
C MET A 261 14.30 -0.03 -3.43
N ALA A 262 12.98 -0.07 -3.59
CA ALA A 262 12.11 1.10 -3.58
C ALA A 262 10.65 0.68 -3.34
N VAL A 263 9.84 1.54 -2.74
CA VAL A 263 8.37 1.39 -2.73
C VAL A 263 7.82 2.12 -3.96
N THR A 264 7.12 1.37 -4.83
CA THR A 264 6.94 1.79 -6.24
C THR A 264 5.79 2.74 -6.50
N ASP A 265 4.71 2.68 -5.71
CA ASP A 265 3.51 3.48 -5.92
C ASP A 265 2.84 3.79 -4.58
N SER A 266 2.04 4.85 -4.57
CA SER A 266 1.18 5.24 -3.45
C SER A 266 -0.28 4.96 -3.80
N ALA A 267 -1.00 4.30 -2.89
CA ALA A 267 -2.42 4.01 -3.06
C ALA A 267 -3.28 5.19 -2.60
N ASN A 268 -4.33 5.52 -3.36
CA ASN A 268 -5.40 6.43 -2.92
C ASN A 268 -6.65 5.63 -2.54
N SER A 269 -7.55 6.24 -1.76
CA SER A 269 -8.85 5.63 -1.43
C SER A 269 -9.61 5.27 -2.71
N GLY A 270 -10.15 4.05 -2.77
CA GLY A 270 -10.85 3.49 -3.94
C GLY A 270 -9.97 2.97 -5.08
N ASP A 271 -8.63 3.12 -5.01
CA ASP A 271 -7.74 2.49 -5.99
C ASP A 271 -7.83 0.96 -5.89
N ILE A 272 -7.94 0.28 -7.04
CA ILE A 272 -7.95 -1.18 -7.11
C ILE A 272 -6.51 -1.68 -7.20
N ASN A 273 -6.09 -2.49 -6.23
CA ASN A 273 -4.80 -3.18 -6.28
C ASN A 273 -4.91 -4.43 -7.17
N THR A 274 -4.31 -4.39 -8.37
CA THR A 274 -4.35 -5.50 -9.33
C THR A 274 -2.96 -5.98 -9.68
N ALA A 275 -2.82 -7.21 -10.17
CA ALA A 275 -1.53 -7.70 -10.67
C ALA A 275 -0.96 -6.84 -11.83
N PHE A 276 -1.83 -6.20 -12.63
CA PHE A 276 -1.42 -5.33 -13.74
C PHE A 276 -0.95 -3.95 -13.27
N ARG A 277 -1.55 -3.43 -12.20
CA ARG A 277 -1.17 -2.15 -11.57
C ARG A 277 -1.22 -2.29 -10.05
N PRO A 278 -0.17 -2.87 -9.45
CA PRO A 278 -0.15 -3.06 -8.02
C PRO A 278 0.23 -1.72 -7.37
N ARG A 279 -0.73 -1.11 -6.68
CA ARG A 279 -0.61 0.20 -6.01
C ARG A 279 0.08 0.11 -4.65
N TYR A 280 0.18 -1.10 -4.11
CA TYR A 280 0.83 -1.42 -2.87
C TYR A 280 1.89 -2.49 -3.12
N ALA A 281 3.05 -2.04 -3.62
CA ALA A 281 4.12 -2.89 -4.12
C ALA A 281 5.51 -2.26 -3.97
N ALA A 282 6.52 -3.12 -3.96
CA ALA A 282 7.92 -2.74 -3.86
C ALA A 282 8.76 -3.36 -4.98
N ASP A 283 9.82 -2.67 -5.37
CA ASP A 283 10.88 -3.21 -6.18
C ASP A 283 11.81 -4.05 -5.30
N VAL A 284 12.14 -5.26 -5.75
CA VAL A 284 12.89 -6.22 -4.92
C VAL A 284 14.05 -6.82 -5.70
N GLN A 285 15.25 -6.74 -5.13
CA GLN A 285 16.44 -7.43 -5.63
C GLN A 285 16.57 -8.78 -4.91
N LEU A 286 16.64 -9.89 -5.64
CA LEU A 286 16.86 -11.20 -5.00
C LEU A 286 18.24 -11.27 -4.34
N LEU A 287 18.31 -12.00 -3.23
CA LEU A 287 19.55 -12.31 -2.53
C LEU A 287 20.01 -13.74 -2.86
N ASN A 288 21.33 -13.92 -2.91
CA ASN A 288 21.95 -15.24 -3.02
C ASN A 288 21.87 -16.01 -1.67
N GLU A 289 22.35 -17.25 -1.64
CA GLU A 289 22.34 -18.09 -0.42
C GLU A 289 23.14 -17.51 0.76
N ASN A 290 24.07 -16.58 0.48
CA ASN A 290 24.86 -15.90 1.49
C ASN A 290 24.21 -14.58 1.96
N GLY A 291 23.05 -14.22 1.43
CA GLY A 291 22.34 -12.98 1.78
C GLY A 291 22.86 -11.73 1.05
N GLU A 292 23.69 -11.87 0.03
CA GLU A 292 24.18 -10.75 -0.78
C GLU A 292 23.31 -10.53 -2.02
N PRO A 293 23.18 -9.30 -2.55
CA PRO A 293 22.41 -9.02 -3.76
C PRO A 293 22.88 -9.86 -4.97
N GLU A 294 21.96 -10.63 -5.54
CA GLU A 294 22.22 -11.45 -6.73
C GLU A 294 22.12 -10.60 -8.01
N ILE A 295 23.19 -9.86 -8.32
CA ILE A 295 23.23 -8.90 -9.44
C ILE A 295 23.02 -9.52 -10.84
N THR A 296 23.13 -10.84 -10.96
CA THR A 296 22.84 -11.58 -12.20
C THR A 296 21.34 -11.66 -12.48
N VAL A 297 20.51 -11.51 -11.44
CA VAL A 297 19.05 -11.45 -11.54
C VAL A 297 18.61 -9.98 -11.55
N PRO A 298 17.81 -9.55 -12.54
CA PRO A 298 17.29 -8.19 -12.57
C PRO A 298 16.36 -7.93 -11.39
N VAL A 299 16.29 -6.67 -10.95
CA VAL A 299 15.33 -6.22 -9.93
C VAL A 299 13.91 -6.58 -10.35
N TYR A 300 13.16 -7.23 -9.47
CA TYR A 300 11.76 -7.55 -9.69
C TYR A 300 10.95 -6.31 -9.42
N LYS A 301 10.25 -5.83 -10.45
CA LYS A 301 9.54 -4.57 -10.40
C LYS A 301 8.11 -4.73 -9.89
N SER A 302 7.72 -3.85 -8.98
CA SER A 302 6.35 -3.75 -8.45
C SER A 302 5.79 -5.08 -7.93
N VAL A 303 6.56 -5.77 -7.07
CA VAL A 303 6.11 -6.99 -6.38
C VAL A 303 5.14 -6.61 -5.27
N MET A 304 3.94 -7.21 -5.26
CA MET A 304 2.88 -6.89 -4.29
C MET A 304 3.34 -7.11 -2.85
N LEU A 305 3.04 -6.14 -1.98
CA LEU A 305 3.29 -6.21 -0.55
C LEU A 305 2.18 -7.00 0.17
N PRO A 306 2.49 -7.70 1.28
CA PRO A 306 1.50 -8.41 2.06
C PRO A 306 0.62 -7.41 2.83
N ILE A 307 -0.66 -7.73 2.97
CA ILE A 307 -1.61 -6.99 3.80
C ILE A 307 -1.87 -7.81 5.06
N GLY A 308 -1.60 -7.23 6.24
CA GLY A 308 -1.92 -7.87 7.51
C GLY A 308 -3.42 -7.79 7.78
N PHE A 309 -4.09 -8.94 7.96
CA PHE A 309 -5.53 -9.05 8.22
C PHE A 309 -6.39 -8.29 7.19
N GLY A 310 -6.69 -8.90 6.04
CA GLY A 310 -7.21 -8.15 4.87
C GLY A 310 -8.71 -8.27 4.58
N GLY A 311 -9.22 -7.26 3.86
CA GLY A 311 -10.52 -7.19 3.19
C GLY A 311 -10.55 -5.99 2.22
N SER A 312 -11.64 -5.78 1.47
CA SER A 312 -11.76 -4.56 0.64
C SER A 312 -11.79 -3.33 1.54
N GLU A 313 -10.81 -2.43 1.37
CA GLU A 313 -10.59 -1.25 2.24
C GLU A 313 -10.35 -1.58 3.73
N GLN A 314 -9.90 -2.80 4.03
CA GLN A 314 -9.67 -3.27 5.39
C GLN A 314 -8.27 -3.87 5.54
N GLY A 315 -7.65 -3.59 6.69
CA GLY A 315 -6.43 -4.25 7.15
C GLY A 315 -5.35 -3.31 7.64
N GLN A 316 -4.19 -3.88 7.94
CA GLN A 316 -2.99 -3.17 8.37
C GLN A 316 -2.05 -3.00 7.16
N PHE A 317 -1.82 -1.74 6.79
CA PHE A 317 -1.01 -1.35 5.64
C PHE A 317 0.26 -0.65 6.14
N HIS A 318 1.37 -1.37 6.18
CA HIS A 318 2.69 -0.83 6.53
C HIS A 318 3.70 -1.18 5.45
N ALA A 319 4.11 -0.18 4.66
CA ALA A 319 5.12 -0.37 3.64
C ALA A 319 6.52 -0.48 4.30
N PRO A 320 7.35 -1.45 3.89
CA PRO A 320 8.71 -1.56 4.41
C PRO A 320 9.59 -0.42 3.91
N ASN A 321 10.60 -0.07 4.70
CA ASN A 321 11.62 0.87 4.28
C ASN A 321 12.53 0.25 3.19
N GLU A 322 13.16 1.10 2.38
CA GLU A 322 14.23 0.68 1.49
C GLU A 322 15.35 -0.03 2.27
N GLY A 323 15.89 -1.10 1.69
CA GLY A 323 16.87 -1.97 2.32
C GLY A 323 16.29 -3.10 3.18
N SER A 324 14.98 -3.10 3.47
CA SER A 324 14.33 -4.17 4.24
C SER A 324 14.42 -5.52 3.54
N ILE A 325 14.62 -6.59 4.31
CA ILE A 325 14.66 -7.95 3.78
C ILE A 325 13.25 -8.53 3.74
N VAL A 326 12.89 -9.14 2.62
CA VAL A 326 11.57 -9.71 2.37
C VAL A 326 11.68 -11.14 1.87
N GLU A 327 10.71 -11.98 2.23
CA GLU A 327 10.52 -13.30 1.65
C GLU A 327 9.60 -13.17 0.43
N LEU A 328 10.10 -13.56 -0.74
CA LEU A 328 9.30 -13.70 -1.94
C LEU A 328 8.78 -15.12 -2.09
N ALA A 329 7.55 -15.20 -2.56
CA ALA A 329 6.90 -16.40 -3.02
C ALA A 329 6.45 -16.22 -4.47
N PHE A 330 6.29 -17.34 -5.16
CA PHE A 330 5.89 -17.39 -6.56
C PHE A 330 4.59 -18.17 -6.67
N ALA A 331 3.49 -17.49 -6.97
CA ALA A 331 2.19 -18.13 -7.06
C ALA A 331 2.23 -19.26 -8.11
N ASN A 332 1.81 -20.47 -7.75
CA ASN A 332 1.85 -21.65 -8.61
C ASN A 332 3.25 -22.00 -9.16
N GLY A 333 4.33 -21.57 -8.50
CA GLY A 333 5.71 -21.77 -8.98
C GLY A 333 6.08 -20.92 -10.20
N ARG A 334 5.24 -19.95 -10.56
CA ARG A 334 5.41 -19.11 -11.73
C ARG A 334 6.33 -17.93 -11.46
N ALA A 335 7.38 -17.82 -12.25
CA ALA A 335 8.34 -16.71 -12.18
C ALA A 335 7.69 -15.33 -12.41
N ASP A 336 6.63 -15.26 -13.21
CA ASP A 336 5.91 -14.04 -13.56
C ASP A 336 4.90 -13.58 -12.50
N GLN A 337 4.69 -14.36 -11.44
CA GLN A 337 3.76 -14.04 -10.34
C GLN A 337 4.46 -14.00 -8.98
N PRO A 338 5.51 -13.16 -8.81
CA PRO A 338 6.12 -12.96 -7.51
C PRO A 338 5.18 -12.14 -6.61
N PHE A 339 5.15 -12.46 -5.34
CA PHE A 339 4.55 -11.64 -4.29
C PHE A 339 5.40 -11.71 -3.03
N ILE A 340 5.41 -10.63 -2.25
CA ILE A 340 6.08 -10.63 -0.95
C ILE A 340 5.14 -11.33 0.03
N ARG A 341 5.62 -12.43 0.62
CA ARG A 341 4.88 -13.19 1.62
C ARG A 341 5.04 -12.56 3.01
N THR A 342 6.27 -12.19 3.33
CA THR A 342 6.65 -11.73 4.68
C THR A 342 7.71 -10.65 4.59
N VAL A 343 7.60 -9.61 5.40
CA VAL A 343 8.69 -8.66 5.66
C VAL A 343 9.45 -9.15 6.89
N LEU A 344 10.77 -9.30 6.77
CA LEU A 344 11.63 -9.81 7.83
C LEU A 344 12.32 -8.65 8.54
N GLY A 345 12.26 -8.62 9.87
CA GLY A 345 12.99 -7.66 10.71
C GLY A 345 14.50 -7.92 10.80
N LEU A 346 15.10 -8.56 9.79
CA LEU A 346 16.51 -8.91 9.79
C LEU A 346 17.37 -7.65 9.67
N GLY A 347 18.28 -7.45 10.63
CA GLY A 347 19.13 -6.26 10.69
C GLY A 347 18.42 -5.00 11.24
N TRP A 348 17.19 -5.13 11.74
CA TRP A 348 16.49 -4.02 12.38
C TRP A 348 16.85 -3.89 13.85
N THR A 349 16.86 -2.65 14.34
CA THR A 349 16.79 -2.35 15.76
C THR A 349 15.37 -2.63 16.25
N LEU A 350 15.21 -3.50 17.24
CA LEU A 350 13.91 -3.85 17.81
C LEU A 350 13.55 -2.95 19.00
N PRO A 351 12.27 -2.64 19.21
CA PRO A 351 11.83 -1.95 20.42
C PRO A 351 11.97 -2.83 21.67
N ASN A 352 12.00 -2.20 22.84
CA ASN A 352 11.93 -2.93 24.11
C ASN A 352 10.50 -3.45 24.34
N ILE A 353 10.35 -4.77 24.43
CA ILE A 353 9.05 -5.44 24.62
C ILE A 353 9.23 -6.65 25.55
N GLU A 354 8.36 -6.78 26.54
CA GLU A 354 8.35 -7.91 27.47
C GLU A 354 7.43 -9.04 26.97
N VAL A 355 7.68 -10.26 27.46
CA VAL A 355 6.86 -11.42 27.08
C VAL A 355 5.42 -11.24 27.55
N GLY A 356 4.47 -11.26 26.61
CA GLY A 356 3.04 -11.13 26.87
C GLY A 356 2.48 -9.71 26.65
N GLU A 357 3.32 -8.73 26.36
CA GLU A 357 2.86 -7.39 25.96
C GLU A 357 2.40 -7.35 24.50
N LEU A 358 1.52 -6.39 24.19
CA LEU A 358 1.15 -6.04 22.83
C LEU A 358 1.71 -4.64 22.51
N LEU A 359 2.49 -4.54 21.44
CA LEU A 359 3.10 -3.28 21.00
C LEU A 359 2.88 -3.07 19.50
N LEU A 360 2.24 -1.95 19.16
CA LEU A 360 2.17 -1.42 17.80
C LEU A 360 2.98 -0.11 17.78
N GLN A 361 4.08 -0.09 17.04
CA GLN A 361 5.05 1.01 17.13
C GLN A 361 5.58 1.42 15.75
N GLN A 362 5.63 2.73 15.50
CA GLN A 362 6.39 3.31 14.39
C GLN A 362 7.78 3.76 14.84
N ARG A 363 7.87 4.38 16.02
CA ARG A 363 9.11 4.74 16.75
C ARG A 363 8.78 4.93 18.23
N GLU A 364 9.79 5.09 19.09
CA GLU A 364 9.59 5.09 20.55
C GLU A 364 8.56 6.14 21.04
N GLU A 365 8.51 7.31 20.41
CA GLU A 365 7.57 8.37 20.75
C GLU A 365 6.17 8.21 20.13
N VAL A 366 5.99 7.24 19.22
CA VAL A 366 4.73 7.00 18.49
C VAL A 366 4.37 5.51 18.55
N GLN A 367 3.55 5.17 19.56
CA GLN A 367 3.21 3.78 19.88
C GLN A 367 1.83 3.64 20.53
N GLU A 368 1.25 2.45 20.35
CA GLU A 368 0.15 1.92 21.15
C GLU A 368 0.66 0.65 21.87
N ARG A 369 0.61 0.67 23.21
CA ARG A 369 1.16 -0.40 24.06
C ARG A 369 0.12 -0.89 25.05
N THR A 370 0.03 -2.20 25.21
CA THR A 370 -0.70 -2.85 26.30
C THR A 370 0.27 -3.75 27.06
N ASP A 371 0.42 -3.52 28.37
CA ASP A 371 1.27 -4.36 29.21
C ASP A 371 0.56 -5.68 29.63
N THR A 372 1.27 -6.51 30.39
CA THR A 372 0.77 -7.82 30.83
C THR A 372 -0.37 -7.76 31.86
N VAL A 373 -0.55 -6.62 32.54
CA VAL A 373 -1.64 -6.41 33.51
C VAL A 373 -2.83 -5.67 32.91
N GLY A 374 -2.71 -5.24 31.64
CA GLY A 374 -3.78 -4.60 30.87
C GLY A 374 -3.76 -3.08 30.91
N ASN A 375 -2.69 -2.44 31.41
CA ASN A 375 -2.53 -0.99 31.25
C ASN A 375 -2.30 -0.68 29.76
N GLN A 376 -2.95 0.39 29.29
CA GLN A 376 -2.90 0.78 27.88
C GLN A 376 -2.40 2.21 27.73
N TRP A 377 -1.50 2.41 26.76
CA TRP A 377 -0.99 3.72 26.38
C TRP A 377 -1.16 3.94 24.89
N LYS A 378 -1.53 5.16 24.53
CA LYS A 378 -1.52 5.68 23.17
C LYS A 378 -0.74 6.98 23.18
N THR A 379 0.39 6.99 22.49
CA THR A 379 1.37 8.08 22.54
C THR A 379 1.68 8.56 21.12
N THR A 380 1.70 9.88 20.96
CA THR A 380 2.15 10.58 19.75
C THR A 380 2.87 11.85 20.18
N ASP A 381 3.88 12.25 19.42
CA ASP A 381 4.58 13.54 19.57
C ASP A 381 4.07 14.59 18.57
N GLN A 382 3.00 14.27 17.85
CA GLN A 382 2.31 15.13 16.90
C GLN A 382 0.81 15.23 17.25
N GLU A 383 -0.04 15.50 16.27
CA GLU A 383 -1.48 15.66 16.46
C GLU A 383 -2.21 14.31 16.65
N GLN A 384 -3.29 14.33 17.42
CA GLN A 384 -4.25 13.24 17.54
C GLN A 384 -5.66 13.76 17.30
N HIS A 385 -6.37 13.14 16.34
CA HIS A 385 -7.74 13.50 15.97
C HIS A 385 -8.69 12.34 16.27
N ASP A 386 -9.75 12.61 17.04
CA ASP A 386 -10.82 11.64 17.32
C ASP A 386 -12.14 12.12 16.69
N HIS A 387 -12.64 11.39 15.69
CA HIS A 387 -13.94 11.66 15.07
C HIS A 387 -14.91 10.51 15.33
N ALA A 388 -16.05 10.81 15.94
CA ALA A 388 -17.07 9.81 16.26
C ALA A 388 -18.48 10.42 16.17
N PHE A 389 -19.46 9.60 15.80
CA PHE A 389 -20.88 9.95 15.95
C PHE A 389 -21.31 9.98 17.43
N LEU A 390 -20.82 9.01 18.21
CA LEU A 390 -21.01 8.91 19.66
C LEU A 390 -19.66 8.58 20.30
N LYS A 391 -19.24 9.39 21.28
CA LYS A 391 -18.06 9.15 22.11
C LYS A 391 -18.49 9.10 23.58
N THR A 392 -18.33 7.94 24.21
CA THR A 392 -18.61 7.73 25.63
C THR A 392 -17.30 7.47 26.35
N GLN A 393 -17.07 8.18 27.46
CA GLN A 393 -15.89 8.00 28.30
C GLN A 393 -16.35 7.78 29.74
N THR A 394 -15.83 6.75 30.39
CA THR A 394 -16.17 6.40 31.76
C THR A 394 -14.90 5.95 32.46
N ALA A 395 -14.61 6.57 33.59
CA ALA A 395 -13.48 6.26 34.45
C ALA A 395 -13.81 6.69 35.89
N ASP A 396 -13.30 5.97 36.87
CA ASP A 396 -13.46 6.35 38.29
C ASP A 396 -12.67 7.61 38.62
N VAL A 397 -11.51 7.79 37.97
CA VAL A 397 -10.67 8.98 38.05
C VAL A 397 -10.27 9.40 36.64
N ASN A 398 -10.56 10.65 36.27
CA ASN A 398 -10.19 11.23 34.99
C ASN A 398 -9.44 12.55 35.22
N THR A 399 -8.16 12.59 34.86
CA THR A 399 -7.29 13.77 35.00
C THR A 399 -6.92 14.30 33.62
N ILE A 400 -7.17 15.59 33.38
CA ILE A 400 -6.85 16.26 32.12
C ILE A 400 -5.84 17.37 32.42
N ASN A 401 -4.60 17.18 31.96
CA ASN A 401 -3.56 18.19 32.03
C ASN A 401 -3.35 18.79 30.63
N SER A 402 -3.66 20.06 30.45
CA SER A 402 -3.61 20.72 29.15
C SER A 402 -3.06 22.14 29.28
N GLY A 403 -2.24 22.58 28.31
CA GLY A 403 -1.74 23.95 28.26
C GLY A 403 -2.83 24.95 27.83
N GLN A 404 -3.65 24.57 26.84
CA GLN A 404 -4.82 25.31 26.39
C GLN A 404 -5.97 24.32 26.17
N GLN A 405 -7.20 24.71 26.54
CA GLN A 405 -8.40 23.93 26.30
C GLN A 405 -9.53 24.83 25.81
N THR A 406 -10.18 24.43 24.71
CA THR A 406 -11.34 25.11 24.14
C THR A 406 -12.46 24.11 23.94
N GLN A 407 -13.67 24.42 24.41
CA GLN A 407 -14.84 23.58 24.24
C GLN A 407 -15.94 24.35 23.50
N ILE A 408 -16.35 23.84 22.34
CA ILE A 408 -17.42 24.42 21.52
C ILE A 408 -18.56 23.42 21.45
N VAL A 409 -19.70 23.76 22.06
CA VAL A 409 -20.88 22.91 22.10
C VAL A 409 -22.00 23.59 21.31
N LYS A 410 -22.45 22.94 20.22
CA LYS A 410 -23.48 23.50 19.33
C LYS A 410 -24.90 23.43 19.90
N GLN A 411 -25.12 22.56 20.88
CA GLN A 411 -26.42 22.35 21.52
C GLN A 411 -26.28 22.57 23.04
N HIS A 412 -26.47 21.53 23.84
CA HIS A 412 -26.48 21.63 25.30
C HIS A 412 -25.18 21.09 25.89
N SER A 413 -24.59 21.82 26.84
CA SER A 413 -23.56 21.32 27.75
C SER A 413 -24.18 21.16 29.12
N THR A 414 -24.05 19.97 29.73
CA THR A 414 -24.59 19.69 31.06
C THR A 414 -23.50 19.08 31.91
N GLU A 415 -23.25 19.70 33.06
CA GLU A 415 -22.33 19.20 34.06
C GLU A 415 -23.12 18.91 35.34
N SER A 416 -23.25 17.64 35.69
CA SER A 416 -23.88 17.21 36.94
C SER A 416 -22.81 16.74 37.91
N ILE A 417 -22.54 17.54 38.94
CA ILE A 417 -21.49 17.26 39.93
C ILE A 417 -22.16 17.04 41.28
N THR A 418 -22.14 15.79 41.76
CA THR A 418 -22.70 15.41 43.07
C THR A 418 -21.86 15.94 44.24
N GLY A 419 -20.54 16.03 44.04
CA GLY A 419 -19.60 16.59 45.01
C GLY A 419 -19.45 18.10 44.87
N GLN A 420 -18.21 18.57 44.75
CA GLN A 420 -17.87 19.99 44.63
C GLN A 420 -17.31 20.30 43.24
N LYS A 421 -17.73 21.41 42.64
CA LYS A 421 -17.05 22.03 41.49
C LYS A 421 -16.21 23.20 41.99
N VAL A 422 -14.93 23.24 41.62
CA VAL A 422 -14.01 24.35 41.89
C VAL A 422 -13.54 24.94 40.56
N ILE A 423 -13.61 26.26 40.41
CA ILE A 423 -13.08 27.00 39.26
C ILE A 423 -12.17 28.07 39.81
N GLU A 424 -10.86 27.95 39.54
CA GLU A 424 -9.84 28.90 39.96
C GLU A 424 -9.17 29.48 38.72
N SER A 425 -9.15 30.80 38.61
CA SER A 425 -8.47 31.53 37.54
C SER A 425 -7.69 32.68 38.15
N LEU A 426 -6.40 32.76 37.83
CA LEU A 426 -5.57 33.92 38.19
C LEU A 426 -5.90 35.16 37.33
N GLY A 427 -6.48 34.92 36.15
CA GLY A 427 -6.92 35.96 35.23
C GLY A 427 -8.38 36.34 35.45
N ALA A 428 -9.12 36.49 34.36
CA ALA A 428 -10.55 36.75 34.39
C ALA A 428 -11.36 35.45 34.37
N ILE A 429 -12.62 35.55 34.82
CA ILE A 429 -13.68 34.58 34.55
C ILE A 429 -14.84 35.38 33.98
N ASP A 430 -15.16 35.15 32.71
CA ASP A 430 -16.31 35.77 32.04
C ASP A 430 -17.45 34.77 31.93
N VAL A 431 -18.59 35.09 32.55
CA VAL A 431 -19.82 34.30 32.46
C VAL A 431 -20.89 35.16 31.79
N LEU A 432 -21.27 34.77 30.58
CA LEU A 432 -22.22 35.50 29.75
C LEU A 432 -23.39 34.58 29.39
N ALA A 433 -24.62 35.09 29.50
CA ALA A 433 -25.83 34.43 29.06
C ALA A 433 -26.64 35.37 28.16
N GLY A 434 -27.10 34.88 27.01
CA GLY A 434 -27.93 35.68 26.09
C GLY A 434 -29.39 35.81 26.53
N ASP A 435 -29.86 34.91 27.39
CA ASP A 435 -31.19 34.93 28.00
C ASP A 435 -31.04 35.03 29.52
N ASN A 436 -31.29 33.95 30.26
CA ASN A 436 -31.26 33.97 31.73
C ASN A 436 -29.98 33.34 32.29
N LEU A 437 -29.33 34.06 33.21
CA LEU A 437 -28.33 33.50 34.13
C LEU A 437 -28.98 33.36 35.51
N VAL A 438 -29.12 32.12 36.01
CA VAL A 438 -29.69 31.84 37.33
C VAL A 438 -28.59 31.28 38.23
N LEU A 439 -28.31 32.00 39.31
CA LEU A 439 -27.38 31.58 40.36
C LEU A 439 -28.16 31.37 41.65
N GLY A 440 -27.95 30.22 42.29
CA GLY A 440 -28.62 29.87 43.54
C GLY A 440 -27.77 28.95 44.39
N ALA A 441 -27.92 29.06 45.70
CA ALA A 441 -27.30 28.17 46.67
C ALA A 441 -28.34 27.81 47.74
N LEU A 442 -28.35 26.56 48.20
CA LEU A 442 -29.19 26.14 49.33
C LEU A 442 -28.67 26.69 50.67
N GLY A 443 -27.35 26.83 50.79
CA GLY A 443 -26.69 27.46 51.93
C GLY A 443 -26.43 28.94 51.67
N ASN A 444 -25.17 29.33 51.84
CA ASN A 444 -24.76 30.72 51.69
C ASN A 444 -24.21 31.00 50.28
N MET A 445 -24.55 32.16 49.74
CA MET A 445 -23.87 32.74 48.59
C MET A 445 -23.00 33.91 49.08
N GLN A 446 -21.73 33.93 48.67
CA GLN A 446 -20.79 34.99 49.03
C GLN A 446 -20.23 35.63 47.77
N MET A 447 -20.26 36.96 47.72
CA MET A 447 -19.66 37.77 46.66
C MET A 447 -18.75 38.80 47.32
N ALA A 448 -17.47 38.76 47.00
CA ALA A 448 -16.47 39.70 47.51
C ALA A 448 -15.66 40.25 46.34
N SER A 449 -15.53 41.58 46.29
CA SER A 449 -14.66 42.28 45.35
C SER A 449 -13.79 43.23 46.14
N ALA A 450 -12.48 43.21 45.87
CA ALA A 450 -11.57 44.22 46.40
C ALA A 450 -11.64 45.53 45.60
N GLY A 451 -12.03 45.44 44.33
CA GLY A 451 -12.25 46.58 43.45
C GLY A 451 -13.72 46.99 43.42
N GLU A 452 -14.19 47.37 42.24
CA GLU A 452 -15.56 47.81 42.04
C GLU A 452 -16.51 46.62 41.86
N LEU A 453 -17.74 46.77 42.36
CA LEU A 453 -18.87 45.92 42.04
C LEU A 453 -19.92 46.79 41.35
N VAL A 454 -20.09 46.61 40.04
CA VAL A 454 -21.04 47.37 39.24
C VAL A 454 -22.26 46.51 38.93
N GLN A 455 -23.45 47.00 39.28
CA GLN A 455 -24.71 46.36 38.96
C GLN A 455 -25.60 47.32 38.17
N VAL A 456 -25.97 46.93 36.95
CA VAL A 456 -26.90 47.69 36.10
C VAL A 456 -28.17 46.86 35.92
N VAL A 457 -29.32 47.42 36.30
CA VAL A 457 -30.61 46.74 36.23
C VAL A 457 -31.57 47.57 35.38
N GLY A 458 -31.96 47.03 34.23
CA GLY A 458 -32.78 47.78 33.25
C GLY A 458 -34.29 47.83 33.58
N LYS A 459 -34.77 46.97 34.48
CA LYS A 459 -36.19 46.92 34.87
C LYS A 459 -36.35 47.01 36.39
N LEU A 460 -36.43 45.86 37.06
CA LEU A 460 -36.72 45.75 38.47
C LEU A 460 -35.54 45.11 39.19
N ARG A 461 -35.08 45.76 40.26
CA ARG A 461 -34.21 45.17 41.27
C ARG A 461 -35.08 44.84 42.48
N ASP A 462 -35.55 43.59 42.55
CA ASP A 462 -36.35 43.10 43.68
C ASP A 462 -35.45 42.40 44.69
N VAL A 463 -35.41 42.91 45.91
CA VAL A 463 -34.55 42.42 46.99
C VAL A 463 -35.42 42.18 48.22
N VAL A 464 -35.63 40.92 48.55
CA VAL A 464 -36.39 40.50 49.73
C VAL A 464 -35.43 39.98 50.79
N ILE A 465 -35.44 40.60 51.95
CA ILE A 465 -34.55 40.25 53.06
C ILE A 465 -35.41 39.76 54.21
N GLY A 466 -35.35 38.46 54.49
CA GLY A 466 -36.22 37.82 55.49
C GLY A 466 -35.84 38.12 56.94
N LEU A 467 -34.60 38.56 57.18
CA LEU A 467 -34.08 38.90 58.52
C LEU A 467 -33.44 40.29 58.50
N ASN A 468 -32.11 40.36 58.56
CA ASN A 468 -31.38 41.61 58.72
C ASN A 468 -30.68 42.01 57.42
N ASP A 469 -30.79 43.28 57.06
CA ASP A 469 -29.92 43.93 56.07
C ASP A 469 -28.95 44.87 56.79
N LYS A 470 -27.65 44.70 56.55
CA LYS A 470 -26.61 45.54 57.14
C LYS A 470 -25.75 46.14 56.04
N LEU A 471 -25.94 47.42 55.79
CA LEU A 471 -25.11 48.21 54.90
C LEU A 471 -24.19 49.13 55.71
N THR A 472 -22.88 49.08 55.45
CA THR A 472 -21.92 50.03 55.99
C THR A 472 -21.19 50.70 54.83
N VAL A 473 -21.32 52.02 54.73
CA VAL A 473 -20.63 52.83 53.73
C VAL A 473 -19.64 53.72 54.47
N MET A 474 -18.35 53.45 54.31
CA MET A 474 -17.29 54.23 54.97
C MET A 474 -16.97 55.53 54.23
N GLY A 475 -17.30 55.58 52.93
CA GLY A 475 -17.21 56.78 52.11
C GLY A 475 -18.56 57.46 51.92
N ASN A 476 -18.75 58.07 50.76
CA ASN A 476 -19.99 58.74 50.41
C ASN A 476 -21.03 57.73 49.90
N ARG A 477 -22.30 57.93 50.29
CA ARG A 477 -23.45 57.28 49.67
C ARG A 477 -24.25 58.33 48.93
N VAL A 478 -24.43 58.15 47.63
CA VAL A 478 -25.29 58.99 46.78
C VAL A 478 -26.48 58.16 46.33
N LEU A 479 -27.69 58.70 46.52
CA LEU A 479 -28.93 58.12 46.03
C LEU A 479 -29.67 59.17 45.22
N THR A 480 -29.89 58.89 43.94
CA THR A 480 -30.72 59.72 43.07
C THR A 480 -31.97 58.93 42.74
N ILE A 481 -33.13 59.48 43.08
CA ILE A 481 -34.43 58.86 42.83
C ILE A 481 -35.23 59.84 41.97
N GLU A 482 -35.42 59.49 40.70
CA GLU A 482 -36.06 60.39 39.73
C GLU A 482 -37.58 60.52 39.92
N LYS A 483 -38.18 59.53 40.57
CA LYS A 483 -39.62 59.49 40.83
C LYS A 483 -39.87 59.47 42.34
N ASN A 484 -40.64 58.50 42.81
CA ASN A 484 -41.05 58.42 44.20
C ASN A 484 -40.07 57.54 44.98
N ASP A 485 -39.67 58.02 46.15
CA ASP A 485 -39.12 57.18 47.21
C ASP A 485 -40.21 56.97 48.27
N THR A 486 -40.36 55.75 48.75
CA THR A 486 -41.35 55.42 49.78
C THR A 486 -40.70 54.55 50.82
N ILE A 487 -40.53 55.11 52.01
CA ILE A 487 -39.93 54.45 53.15
C ILE A 487 -41.02 54.27 54.20
N VAL A 488 -41.38 53.02 54.47
CA VAL A 488 -42.33 52.65 55.54
C VAL A 488 -41.56 51.97 56.64
N ILE A 489 -41.61 52.55 57.84
CA ILE A 489 -40.92 52.03 59.02
C ILE A 489 -41.98 51.82 60.09
N ASN A 490 -42.33 50.55 60.32
CA ASN A 490 -43.32 50.17 61.33
C ASN A 490 -42.77 50.30 62.76
N GLY A 491 -41.43 50.24 62.89
CA GLY A 491 -40.73 50.46 64.15
C GLY A 491 -40.24 51.90 64.27
N GLN A 492 -39.07 52.06 64.89
CA GLN A 492 -38.42 53.37 65.02
C GLN A 492 -37.44 53.62 63.86
N GLN A 493 -37.48 54.82 63.30
CA GLN A 493 -36.40 55.35 62.47
C GLN A 493 -35.51 56.27 63.31
N THR A 494 -34.20 56.03 63.30
CA THR A 494 -33.22 56.93 63.91
C THR A 494 -32.29 57.45 62.82
N ILE A 495 -32.24 58.78 62.67
CA ILE A 495 -31.33 59.47 61.75
C ILE A 495 -30.46 60.40 62.60
N THR A 496 -29.16 60.12 62.65
CA THR A 496 -28.19 60.95 63.37
C THR A 496 -27.26 61.61 62.38
N ILE A 497 -27.23 62.94 62.37
CA ILE A 497 -26.40 63.73 61.46
C ILE A 497 -25.56 64.67 62.32
N SER A 498 -24.23 64.49 62.29
CA SER A 498 -23.31 65.26 63.15
C SER A 498 -22.96 66.64 62.59
N LYS A 499 -23.28 66.89 61.31
CA LYS A 499 -23.08 68.17 60.62
C LYS A 499 -24.45 68.65 60.10
N ASP A 500 -24.54 68.99 58.83
CA ASP A 500 -25.73 69.62 58.26
C ASP A 500 -26.68 68.60 57.62
N GLN A 501 -27.98 68.79 57.81
CA GLN A 501 -29.03 68.16 57.04
C GLN A 501 -29.74 69.22 56.20
N LEU A 502 -29.66 69.11 54.87
CA LEU A 502 -30.41 69.96 53.96
C LEU A 502 -31.62 69.20 53.41
N ILE A 503 -32.82 69.74 53.62
CA ILE A 503 -34.07 69.20 53.06
C ILE A 503 -34.73 70.31 52.26
N GLN A 504 -34.87 70.10 50.95
CA GLN A 504 -35.51 71.04 50.05
C GLN A 504 -36.66 70.34 49.33
N ALA A 505 -37.89 70.80 49.58
CA ALA A 505 -39.08 70.31 48.92
C ALA A 505 -40.11 71.44 48.79
N LYS A 506 -41.03 71.33 47.83
CA LYS A 506 -42.16 72.28 47.72
C LYS A 506 -43.01 72.27 49.00
N ASN A 507 -43.25 71.09 49.58
CA ASN A 507 -43.97 70.90 50.83
C ASN A 507 -43.25 69.86 51.68
N ILE A 508 -43.17 70.10 52.99
CA ILE A 508 -42.70 69.14 53.99
C ILE A 508 -43.84 68.98 55.01
N ASN A 509 -44.38 67.76 55.14
CA ASN A 509 -45.45 67.46 56.09
C ASN A 509 -44.89 66.59 57.22
N MET A 510 -44.79 67.14 58.42
CA MET A 510 -44.41 66.40 59.63
C MET A 510 -45.61 66.32 60.58
N LYS A 511 -46.00 65.12 60.99
CA LYS A 511 -47.09 64.88 61.93
C LYS A 511 -46.59 63.96 63.03
N GLY A 512 -46.74 64.40 64.27
CA GLY A 512 -46.42 63.63 65.45
C GLY A 512 -46.95 64.34 66.69
N ASP A 513 -47.05 63.62 67.81
CA ASP A 513 -47.52 64.20 69.06
C ASP A 513 -46.55 65.29 69.56
N ILE A 514 -45.25 65.17 69.25
CA ILE A 514 -44.19 66.12 69.61
C ILE A 514 -43.26 66.32 68.42
N ILE A 515 -43.00 67.58 68.07
CA ILE A 515 -41.93 68.01 67.16
C ILE A 515 -41.10 69.07 67.89
N THR A 516 -39.89 68.71 68.30
CA THR A 516 -38.95 69.61 68.96
C THR A 516 -37.92 70.16 67.97
N LEU A 517 -37.89 71.48 67.83
CA LEU A 517 -36.85 72.20 67.11
C LEU A 517 -35.92 72.90 68.12
N ASN A 518 -34.66 73.14 67.75
CA ASN A 518 -33.70 73.91 68.57
C ASN A 518 -33.61 73.43 70.04
N GLY A 519 -33.44 72.13 70.27
CA GLY A 519 -33.34 71.56 71.61
C GLY A 519 -34.64 71.58 72.43
N GLY A 520 -35.79 71.82 71.78
CA GLY A 520 -37.10 71.84 72.44
C GLY A 520 -37.53 73.21 72.96
N ALA A 521 -36.78 74.28 72.65
CA ALA A 521 -37.19 75.65 72.95
C ALA A 521 -38.36 76.10 72.06
N GLY A 522 -39.25 76.94 72.58
CA GLY A 522 -40.37 77.50 71.81
C GLY A 522 -39.87 78.35 70.63
N VAL A 523 -40.47 78.17 69.46
CA VAL A 523 -40.12 78.93 68.24
C VAL A 523 -41.21 79.98 67.98
N ILE A 524 -40.82 81.25 68.02
CA ILE A 524 -41.65 82.40 67.62
C ILE A 524 -40.92 83.13 66.48
N THR A 525 -41.63 83.49 65.40
CA THR A 525 -41.02 84.20 64.27
C THR A 525 -41.12 85.71 64.48
N CYS A 526 -40.02 86.45 64.26
CA CYS A 526 -40.05 87.92 64.28
C CYS A 526 -40.82 88.52 63.08
N GLU A 527 -41.11 87.73 62.04
CA GLU A 527 -41.88 88.19 60.86
C GLU A 527 -43.41 88.18 61.08
N SER A 528 -43.87 87.50 62.13
CA SER A 528 -45.26 87.55 62.55
C SER A 528 -45.51 88.84 63.36
N ILE A 529 -46.46 89.67 62.88
CA ILE A 529 -46.89 90.86 63.60
C ILE A 529 -47.88 90.41 64.66
N CYS A 530 -47.59 90.69 65.93
CA CYS A 530 -48.47 90.35 67.03
C CYS A 530 -49.83 91.04 66.82
N PRO A 531 -50.95 90.30 66.74
CA PRO A 531 -52.28 90.88 66.52
C PRO A 531 -52.70 91.88 67.61
N PHE A 532 -52.13 91.73 68.82
CA PHE A 532 -52.41 92.58 69.96
C PHE A 532 -51.56 93.86 70.00
N THR A 533 -50.34 93.85 69.46
CA THR A 533 -49.41 94.99 69.59
C THR A 533 -49.10 95.70 68.26
N GLY A 534 -49.43 95.09 67.11
CA GLY A 534 -49.12 95.64 65.79
C GLY A 534 -47.62 95.73 65.48
N LYS A 535 -46.76 95.13 66.31
CA LYS A 535 -45.30 95.11 66.19
C LYS A 535 -44.77 93.67 66.09
N PRO A 536 -43.58 93.47 65.49
CA PRO A 536 -42.85 92.21 65.58
C PRO A 536 -42.70 91.73 67.03
N HIS A 537 -42.77 90.42 67.26
CA HIS A 537 -42.39 89.85 68.55
C HIS A 537 -40.91 90.14 68.85
N VAL A 538 -40.59 90.56 70.09
CA VAL A 538 -39.21 90.90 70.50
C VAL A 538 -38.36 89.68 70.86
N ASP A 539 -38.99 88.54 71.16
CA ASP A 539 -38.36 87.30 71.62
C ASP A 539 -38.40 86.19 70.55
N GLY A 540 -38.16 86.53 69.28
CA GLY A 540 -38.14 85.53 68.22
C GLY A 540 -36.86 84.68 68.24
N SER A 541 -36.95 83.48 67.67
CA SER A 541 -35.82 82.55 67.62
C SER A 541 -34.67 83.10 66.76
N THR A 542 -33.43 83.01 67.27
CA THR A 542 -32.20 83.32 66.51
C THR A 542 -31.67 82.15 65.70
N THR A 543 -32.25 80.96 65.88
CA THR A 543 -31.75 79.70 65.32
C THR A 543 -32.76 79.01 64.40
N VAL A 544 -34.07 79.26 64.58
CA VAL A 544 -35.15 78.76 63.72
C VAL A 544 -35.83 79.91 63.03
N PHE A 545 -35.73 79.94 61.70
CA PHE A 545 -36.36 80.94 60.86
C PHE A 545 -37.53 80.29 60.10
N ALA A 546 -38.70 80.92 60.13
CA ALA A 546 -39.86 80.52 59.34
C ALA A 546 -40.43 81.76 58.66
N GLY A 547 -40.51 81.72 57.33
CA GLY A 547 -41.10 82.78 56.52
C GLY A 547 -42.62 82.80 56.62
N LYS A 548 -43.23 83.93 56.24
CA LYS A 548 -44.68 84.14 56.25
C LYS A 548 -45.43 83.42 55.13
#